data_AF-A0A7X0ESC1-F1
#
_entry.id   AF-A0A7X0ESC1-F1
#
_cell.length_a   1.000
_cell.length_b   1.000
_cell.length_c   1.000
_cell.angle_alpha   90.00
_cell.angle_beta   90.00
_cell.angle_gamma   90.00
#
_symmetry.space_group_name_H-M   'P 1'
#
loop_
_entity.id
_entity.type
_entity.pdbx_description
1 polymer ?
#
loop_
_entity_poly.entity_id
_entity_poly.type
_entity_poly.pdbx_seq_one_letter_code
_entity_poly.pdbx_strand_id
1 'polypeptide(L)'
;MAKRKVGLEWLDTSDEQAVNWAYNYLQQHGKPVPGNHGQRNAETLLKKGLRIEEAVDGRQFLSTMRNAYRQQKWRLTKPGLKNRTFRLHTPVAAKLDSLAKQERVRPTDLVETLIAETAKAHAGISKKLKESKERENREKGHANLREKGLKACVTALEEMLSDALMRISYYETVCGTPTDVHGPLSSHYQQAWSEAQQKLNAIRKQHAGPHNHKRALDRPEQMTRPNQPPPNGNQDVGQRVGQKNTIK
;
A
#
# COMPACT_ATOMS: atom_id res chain seq x y z
N MET A 1 55.66 18.38 11.61
CA MET A 1 54.86 19.15 12.59
C MET A 1 54.12 20.24 11.81
N ALA A 2 52.80 20.16 11.66
CA ALA A 2 52.04 21.20 10.95
C ALA A 2 51.96 22.47 11.81
N LYS A 3 52.35 23.63 11.25
CA LYS A 3 52.25 24.92 11.94
C LYS A 3 50.77 25.23 12.25
N ARG A 4 50.49 25.64 13.49
CA ARG A 4 49.13 26.02 13.93
C ARG A 4 48.74 27.32 13.22
N LYS A 5 47.62 27.28 12.47
CA LYS A 5 47.05 28.47 11.84
C LYS A 5 46.40 29.37 12.89
N VAL A 6 46.85 30.62 12.99
CA VAL A 6 46.45 31.61 13.99
C VAL A 6 45.28 32.46 13.44
N GLY A 7 44.39 32.90 14.31
CA GLY A 7 43.26 33.77 13.99
C GLY A 7 42.38 33.20 12.87
N LEU A 8 42.35 33.91 11.74
CA LEU A 8 41.59 33.55 10.54
C LEU A 8 42.45 33.05 9.37
N GLU A 9 43.73 32.69 9.61
CA GLU A 9 44.64 32.13 8.57
C GLU A 9 44.18 30.77 7.99
N TRP A 10 43.19 30.15 8.63
CA TRP A 10 42.57 28.93 8.14
C TRP A 10 41.55 29.16 7.03
N LEU A 11 41.08 30.41 6.86
CA LEU A 11 40.21 30.81 5.77
C LEU A 11 41.04 31.03 4.50
N ASP A 12 40.51 30.62 3.35
CA ASP A 12 41.12 30.94 2.07
C ASP A 12 40.79 32.39 1.72
N THR A 13 41.78 33.28 1.82
CA THR A 13 41.62 34.71 1.55
C THR A 13 41.51 35.04 0.07
N SER A 14 41.84 34.08 -0.81
CA SER A 14 41.69 34.22 -2.27
C SER A 14 40.25 33.93 -2.73
N ASP A 15 39.46 33.24 -1.90
CA ASP A 15 38.05 32.94 -2.17
C ASP A 15 37.15 34.07 -1.65
N GLU A 16 36.65 34.91 -2.57
CA GLU A 16 35.72 35.99 -2.24
C GLU A 16 34.48 35.50 -1.48
N GLN A 17 33.98 34.29 -1.77
CA GLN A 17 32.81 33.76 -1.05
C GLN A 17 33.16 33.41 0.40
N ALA A 18 34.36 32.86 0.63
CA ALA A 18 34.87 32.58 1.97
C ALA A 18 35.04 33.86 2.78
N VAL A 19 35.65 34.89 2.18
CA VAL A 19 35.81 36.22 2.78
C VAL A 19 34.46 36.83 3.09
N ASN A 20 33.55 36.86 2.12
CA ASN A 20 32.21 37.42 2.27
C ASN A 20 31.42 36.72 3.40
N TRP A 21 31.49 35.39 3.46
CA TRP A 21 30.88 34.61 4.54
C TRP A 21 31.46 34.96 5.91
N ALA A 22 32.78 35.05 6.04
CA ALA A 22 33.43 35.34 7.31
C ALA A 22 33.05 36.72 7.86
N TYR A 23 32.98 37.73 6.98
CA TYR A 23 32.47 39.06 7.33
C TYR A 23 31.03 39.00 7.86
N ASN A 24 30.14 38.30 7.15
CA ASN A 24 28.74 38.18 7.55
C ASN A 24 28.60 37.43 8.89
N TYR A 25 29.37 36.34 9.09
CA TYR A 25 29.36 35.57 10.33
C TYR A 25 29.82 36.42 11.52
N LEU A 26 30.93 37.16 11.36
CA LEU A 26 31.43 38.05 12.40
C LEU A 26 30.44 39.17 12.75
N GLN A 27 29.75 39.72 11.74
CA GLN A 27 28.71 40.73 11.95
C GLN A 27 27.51 40.17 12.73
N GLN A 28 27.01 38.98 12.35
CA GLN A 28 25.89 38.31 13.04
C GLN A 28 26.18 37.99 14.50
N HIS A 29 27.44 37.72 14.83
CA HIS A 29 27.88 37.40 16.18
C HIS A 29 28.44 38.61 16.95
N GLY A 30 28.12 39.84 16.53
CA GLY A 30 28.45 41.07 17.28
C GLY A 30 29.93 41.44 17.30
N LYS A 31 30.72 40.91 16.36
CA LYS A 31 32.16 41.21 16.22
C LYS A 31 32.45 41.84 14.85
N PRO A 32 31.77 42.95 14.48
CA PRO A 32 31.89 43.51 13.13
C PRO A 32 33.34 43.85 12.79
N VAL A 33 33.68 43.59 11.54
CA VAL A 33 34.95 44.01 10.94
C VAL A 33 34.72 45.39 10.34
N PRO A 34 35.55 46.40 10.66
CA PRO A 34 35.43 47.71 10.03
C PRO A 34 35.66 47.61 8.52
N GLY A 35 34.73 48.18 7.74
CA GLY A 35 34.76 48.21 6.28
C GLY A 35 33.37 48.46 5.70
N ASN A 36 33.26 49.29 4.66
CA ASN A 36 32.02 49.47 3.91
C ASN A 36 31.66 48.19 3.15
N HIS A 37 30.37 47.93 2.94
CA HIS A 37 29.87 46.70 2.32
C HIS A 37 30.51 46.33 0.96
N GLY A 38 31.15 47.28 0.27
CA GLY A 38 31.88 47.09 -1.00
C GLY A 38 33.41 46.96 -0.91
N GLN A 39 34.05 47.10 0.26
CA GLN A 39 35.51 46.95 0.42
C GLN A 39 35.84 45.97 1.55
N ARG A 40 35.50 44.69 1.33
CA ARG A 40 35.84 43.59 2.25
C ARG A 40 37.29 43.16 2.00
N ASN A 41 38.23 43.74 2.73
CA ASN A 41 39.67 43.44 2.62
C ASN A 41 40.06 42.24 3.50
N ALA A 42 40.66 41.21 2.89
CA ALA A 42 41.18 40.03 3.58
C ALA A 42 42.19 40.37 4.69
N GLU A 43 43.02 41.39 4.53
CA GLU A 43 44.00 41.79 5.55
C GLU A 43 43.33 42.31 6.83
N THR A 44 42.26 43.10 6.69
CA THR A 44 41.49 43.63 7.82
C THR A 44 40.79 42.50 8.57
N LEU A 45 40.29 41.51 7.83
CA LEU A 45 39.71 40.30 8.39
C LEU A 45 40.74 39.50 9.20
N LEU A 46 41.94 39.27 8.66
CA LEU A 46 43.02 38.57 9.38
C LEU A 46 43.43 39.30 10.66
N LYS A 47 43.63 40.62 10.61
CA LYS A 47 43.95 41.44 11.79
C LYS A 47 42.85 41.37 12.85
N LYS A 48 41.57 41.39 12.44
CA LYS A 48 40.45 41.18 13.37
C LYS A 48 40.49 39.78 13.98
N GLY A 49 40.81 38.77 13.20
CA GLY A 49 40.97 37.38 13.66
C GLY A 49 41.99 37.25 14.79
N LEU A 50 43.14 37.95 14.69
CA LEU A 50 44.16 37.98 15.74
C LEU A 50 43.63 38.61 17.03
N ARG A 51 43.00 39.79 16.94
CA ARG A 51 42.38 40.47 18.09
C ARG A 51 41.28 39.63 18.76
N ILE A 52 40.55 38.85 17.97
CA ILE A 52 39.56 37.92 18.52
C ILE A 52 40.26 36.83 19.30
N GLU A 53 41.35 36.25 18.80
CA GLU A 53 42.08 35.18 19.49
C GLU A 53 42.69 35.61 20.82
N GLU A 54 43.06 36.89 20.97
CA GLU A 54 43.57 37.49 22.20
C GLU A 54 42.52 37.60 23.32
N ALA A 55 41.23 37.58 22.99
CA ALA A 55 40.16 37.61 23.98
C ALA A 55 40.05 36.27 24.73
N VAL A 56 39.54 36.33 25.97
CA VAL A 56 39.41 35.16 26.88
C VAL A 56 38.72 33.96 26.20
N ASP A 57 37.62 34.18 25.50
CA ASP A 57 36.87 33.12 24.77
C ASP A 57 37.14 33.11 23.25
N GLY A 58 38.13 33.86 22.81
CA GLY A 58 38.47 34.08 21.42
C GLY A 58 38.73 32.81 20.61
N ARG A 59 39.53 31.92 21.19
CA ARG A 59 39.91 30.64 20.56
C ARG A 59 38.70 29.72 20.36
N GLN A 60 37.82 29.65 21.36
CA GLN A 60 36.63 28.81 21.27
C GLN A 60 35.65 29.34 20.21
N PHE A 61 35.51 30.67 20.14
CA PHE A 61 34.73 31.32 19.09
C PHE A 61 35.28 31.02 17.70
N LEU A 62 36.59 31.17 17.48
CA LEU A 62 37.23 30.89 16.18
C LEU A 62 37.14 29.40 15.79
N SER A 63 37.23 28.48 16.75
CA SER A 63 37.00 27.05 16.53
C SER A 63 35.56 26.77 16.06
N THR A 64 34.58 27.40 16.70
CA THR A 64 33.16 27.30 16.34
C THR A 64 32.92 27.88 14.94
N MET A 65 33.49 29.04 14.64
CA MET A 65 33.42 29.69 13.33
C MET A 65 34.02 28.79 12.23
N ARG A 66 35.18 28.17 12.48
CA ARG A 66 35.80 27.22 11.53
C ARG A 66 34.88 26.04 11.25
N ASN A 67 34.23 25.49 12.27
CA ASN A 67 33.27 24.39 12.10
C ASN A 67 32.02 24.82 11.33
N ALA A 68 31.50 26.01 11.60
CA ALA A 68 30.37 26.57 10.86
C ALA A 68 30.70 26.74 9.36
N TYR A 69 31.89 27.25 9.03
CA TYR A 69 32.35 27.38 7.64
C TYR A 69 32.46 26.01 6.96
N ARG A 70 33.05 25.02 7.63
CA ARG A 70 33.13 23.64 7.10
C ARG A 70 31.74 23.07 6.79
N GLN A 71 30.77 23.28 7.67
CA GLN A 71 29.39 22.82 7.45
C GLN A 71 28.75 23.52 6.26
N GLN A 72 28.94 24.84 6.12
CA GLN A 72 28.43 25.59 4.98
C GLN A 72 29.06 25.08 3.67
N LYS A 73 30.39 24.93 3.61
CA LYS A 73 31.09 24.40 2.43
C LYS A 73 30.58 23.01 2.05
N TRP A 74 30.39 22.13 3.05
CA TRP A 74 29.81 20.80 2.82
C TRP A 74 28.41 20.86 2.21
N ARG A 75 27.56 21.79 2.66
CA ARG A 75 26.20 22.00 2.11
C ARG A 75 26.25 22.48 0.65
N LEU A 76 27.22 23.33 0.29
CA LEU A 76 27.41 23.80 -1.08
C LEU A 76 27.93 22.71 -2.01
N THR A 77 28.79 21.80 -1.53
CA THR A 77 29.39 20.72 -2.35
C THR A 77 28.43 19.56 -2.67
N LYS A 78 27.24 19.52 -2.07
CA LYS A 78 26.28 18.42 -2.23
C LYS A 78 24.95 18.89 -2.83
N PRO A 79 24.94 19.42 -4.07
CA PRO A 79 23.70 19.83 -4.72
C PRO A 79 22.76 18.62 -4.89
N GLY A 80 21.49 18.78 -4.53
CA GLY A 80 20.45 17.74 -4.63
C GLY A 80 20.07 17.08 -3.31
N LEU A 81 20.90 17.16 -2.27
CA LEU A 81 20.55 16.67 -0.93
C LEU A 81 19.84 17.75 -0.12
N LYS A 82 18.61 17.46 0.32
CA LYS A 82 17.84 18.33 1.22
C LYS A 82 17.89 17.75 2.63
N ASN A 83 18.52 18.46 3.55
CA ASN A 83 18.50 18.09 4.96
C ASN A 83 17.07 18.21 5.49
N ARG A 84 16.52 17.10 6.01
CA ARG A 84 15.25 17.09 6.74
C ARG A 84 15.51 16.66 8.17
N THR A 85 14.93 17.39 9.12
CA THR A 85 14.93 17.00 10.53
C THR A 85 13.56 16.45 10.85
N PHE A 86 13.47 15.19 11.26
CA PHE A 86 12.25 14.55 11.74
C PHE A 86 12.49 14.00 13.13
N ARG A 87 11.45 13.98 13.96
CA ARG A 87 11.51 13.36 15.29
C ARG A 87 10.88 11.98 15.18
N LEU A 88 11.62 10.97 15.59
CA LEU A 88 11.11 9.60 15.74
C LEU A 88 10.84 9.32 17.21
N HIS A 89 9.87 8.44 17.47
CA HIS A 89 9.76 7.83 18.78
C HIS A 89 11.03 7.03 19.09
N THR A 90 11.51 7.11 20.32
CA THR A 90 12.72 6.42 20.81
C THR A 90 12.82 4.95 20.37
N PRO A 91 11.78 4.10 20.52
CA PRO A 91 11.87 2.71 20.08
C PRO A 91 12.06 2.56 18.56
N VAL A 92 11.46 3.45 17.77
CA VAL A 92 11.58 3.42 16.30
C VAL A 92 12.99 3.84 15.87
N ALA A 93 13.55 4.87 16.49
CA ALA A 93 14.93 5.30 16.25
C ALA A 93 15.93 4.18 16.58
N ALA A 94 15.79 3.56 17.77
CA ALA A 94 16.65 2.45 18.18
C ALA A 94 16.55 1.26 17.22
N LYS A 95 15.34 0.96 16.72
CA LYS A 95 15.16 -0.11 15.74
C LYS A 95 15.80 0.23 14.40
N LEU A 96 15.65 1.47 13.92
CA LEU A 96 16.29 1.93 12.68
C LEU A 96 17.82 1.81 12.79
N ASP A 97 18.41 2.25 13.90
CA ASP A 97 19.86 2.16 14.13
C ASP A 97 20.34 0.70 14.19
N SER A 98 19.57 -0.18 14.84
CA SER A 98 19.88 -1.61 14.89
C SER A 98 19.87 -2.24 13.49
N LEU A 99 18.86 -1.93 12.67
CA LEU A 99 18.75 -2.44 11.31
C LEU A 99 19.85 -1.90 10.41
N ALA A 100 20.15 -0.60 10.50
CA ALA A 100 21.22 0.02 9.73
C ALA A 100 22.59 -0.61 10.04
N LYS A 101 22.85 -0.92 11.32
CA LYS A 101 24.07 -1.63 11.74
C LYS A 101 24.13 -3.05 11.19
N GLN A 102 23.01 -3.78 11.23
CA GLN A 102 22.93 -5.15 10.71
C GLN A 102 23.24 -5.20 9.21
N GLU A 103 22.65 -4.26 8.46
CA GLU A 103 22.84 -4.13 7.00
C GLU A 103 24.13 -3.39 6.61
N ARG A 104 24.92 -2.92 7.60
CA ARG A 104 26.17 -2.14 7.41
C ARG A 104 26.00 -0.89 6.53
N VAL A 105 24.83 -0.26 6.59
CA VAL A 105 24.53 0.98 5.87
C VAL A 105 24.26 2.12 6.84
N ARG A 106 24.18 3.35 6.34
CA ARG A 106 23.76 4.49 7.18
C ARG A 106 22.25 4.43 7.39
N PRO A 107 21.73 4.90 8.55
CA PRO A 107 20.30 4.98 8.78
C PRO A 107 19.52 5.73 7.70
N THR A 108 20.12 6.78 7.12
CA THR A 108 19.53 7.54 6.00
C THR A 108 19.37 6.68 4.75
N ASP A 109 20.43 5.94 4.39
CA ASP A 109 20.48 5.13 3.18
C ASP A 109 19.47 3.97 3.31
N LEU A 110 19.37 3.38 4.51
CA LEU A 110 18.36 2.37 4.81
C LEU A 110 16.93 2.91 4.65
N VAL A 111 16.65 4.13 5.12
CA VAL A 111 15.32 4.75 4.94
C VAL A 111 15.02 4.98 3.46
N GLU A 112 15.99 5.43 2.67
CA GLU A 112 15.82 5.60 1.23
C GLU A 112 15.50 4.28 0.53
N THR A 113 16.24 3.21 0.86
CA THR A 113 15.98 1.86 0.33
C THR A 113 14.60 1.38 0.73
N LEU A 114 14.22 1.49 2.00
CA LEU A 114 12.90 1.07 2.48
C LEU A 114 11.77 1.82 1.78
N ILE A 115 11.91 3.13 1.57
CA ILE A 115 10.92 3.93 0.83
C ILE A 115 10.80 3.44 -0.62
N ALA A 116 11.92 3.19 -1.31
CA ALA A 116 11.91 2.72 -2.69
C ALA A 116 11.28 1.33 -2.82
N GLU A 117 11.65 0.41 -1.93
CA GLU A 117 11.14 -0.96 -1.91
C GLU A 117 9.66 -1.02 -1.58
N THR A 118 9.23 -0.28 -0.55
CA THR A 118 7.82 -0.22 -0.15
C THR A 118 6.96 0.43 -1.23
N ALA A 119 7.45 1.48 -1.91
CA ALA A 119 6.75 2.08 -3.05
C ALA A 119 6.58 1.08 -4.21
N LYS A 120 7.63 0.32 -4.53
CA LYS A 120 7.58 -0.72 -5.57
C LYS A 120 6.63 -1.86 -5.20
N ALA A 121 6.69 -2.33 -3.95
CA ALA A 121 5.81 -3.36 -3.45
C ALA A 121 4.34 -2.91 -3.48
N HIS A 122 4.06 -1.69 -3.02
CA HIS A 122 2.72 -1.12 -3.03
C HIS A 122 2.16 -0.94 -4.45
N ALA A 123 2.99 -0.50 -5.40
CA ALA A 123 2.59 -0.43 -6.81
C ALA A 123 2.23 -1.82 -7.37
N GLY A 124 3.02 -2.85 -7.03
CA GLY A 124 2.75 -4.23 -7.42
C GLY A 124 1.44 -4.77 -6.84
N ILE A 125 1.19 -4.51 -5.54
CA ILE A 125 -0.05 -4.93 -4.87
C ILE A 125 -1.26 -4.20 -5.46
N SER A 126 -1.17 -2.89 -5.67
CA SER A 126 -2.23 -2.08 -6.25
C SER A 126 -2.60 -2.56 -7.66
N LYS A 127 -1.60 -2.87 -8.49
CA LYS A 127 -1.82 -3.44 -9.83
C LYS A 127 -2.55 -4.78 -9.77
N LYS A 128 -2.08 -5.72 -8.93
CA LYS A 128 -2.74 -7.02 -8.75
C LYS A 128 -4.18 -6.89 -8.25
N LEU A 129 -4.44 -5.97 -7.32
CA LEU A 129 -5.78 -5.71 -6.82
C LEU A 129 -6.70 -5.17 -7.92
N LYS A 130 -6.20 -4.26 -8.76
CA LYS A 130 -6.94 -3.73 -9.90
C LYS A 130 -7.27 -4.83 -10.91
N GLU A 131 -6.29 -5.66 -11.27
CA GLU A 131 -6.49 -6.80 -12.18
C GLU A 131 -7.50 -7.81 -11.64
N SER A 132 -7.45 -8.10 -10.33
CA SER A 132 -8.41 -8.98 -9.67
C SER A 132 -9.82 -8.42 -9.73
N LYS A 133 -10.00 -7.13 -9.44
CA LYS A 133 -11.30 -6.45 -9.52
C LYS A 133 -11.84 -6.40 -10.95
N GLU A 134 -10.98 -6.15 -11.93
CA GLU A 134 -11.36 -6.17 -13.34
C GLU A 134 -11.82 -7.57 -13.78
N ARG A 135 -11.12 -8.61 -13.35
CA ARG A 135 -11.52 -10.00 -13.62
C ARG A 135 -12.87 -10.32 -13.00
N GLU A 136 -13.05 -9.99 -11.73
CA GLU A 136 -14.32 -10.20 -11.02
C GLU A 136 -15.48 -9.46 -11.72
N ASN A 137 -15.26 -8.22 -12.14
CA ASN A 137 -16.27 -7.45 -12.86
C ASN A 137 -16.61 -8.05 -14.24
N ARG A 138 -15.61 -8.59 -14.97
CA ARG A 138 -15.86 -9.30 -16.23
C ARG A 138 -16.68 -10.57 -16.00
N GLU A 139 -16.33 -11.35 -14.97
CA GLU A 139 -17.06 -12.57 -14.60
C GLU A 139 -18.51 -12.26 -14.21
N LYS A 140 -18.74 -11.23 -13.39
CA LYS A 140 -20.10 -10.73 -13.07
C LYS A 140 -20.85 -10.27 -14.32
N GLY A 141 -20.17 -9.57 -15.24
CA GLY A 141 -20.73 -9.16 -16.52
C GLY A 141 -21.19 -10.36 -17.36
N HIS A 142 -20.35 -11.39 -17.48
CA HIS A 142 -20.71 -12.62 -18.18
C HIS A 142 -21.85 -13.39 -17.50
N ALA A 143 -21.86 -13.48 -16.16
CA ALA A 143 -22.94 -14.11 -15.42
C ALA A 143 -24.29 -13.39 -15.66
N ASN A 144 -24.30 -12.06 -15.59
CA ASN A 144 -25.49 -11.25 -15.85
C ASN A 144 -26.00 -11.42 -17.30
N LEU A 145 -25.10 -11.49 -18.28
CA LEU A 145 -25.50 -11.73 -19.69
C LEU A 145 -26.11 -13.12 -19.86
N ARG A 146 -25.53 -14.15 -19.23
CA ARG A 146 -26.08 -15.51 -19.26
C ARG A 146 -27.46 -15.59 -18.61
N GLU A 147 -27.63 -14.95 -17.45
CA GLU A 147 -28.92 -14.89 -16.76
C GLU A 147 -29.98 -14.21 -17.63
N LYS A 148 -29.65 -13.07 -18.26
CA LYS A 148 -30.56 -12.38 -19.20
C LYS A 148 -30.93 -13.27 -20.40
N GLY A 149 -29.95 -13.95 -21.00
CA GLY A 149 -30.19 -14.88 -22.10
C GLY A 149 -31.11 -16.04 -21.69
N LEU A 150 -30.88 -16.62 -20.51
CA LEU A 150 -31.71 -17.70 -20.00
C LEU A 150 -33.16 -17.25 -19.75
N LYS A 151 -33.35 -16.06 -19.15
CA LYS A 151 -34.69 -15.48 -18.96
C LYS A 151 -35.42 -15.28 -20.29
N ALA A 152 -34.75 -14.73 -21.30
CA ALA A 152 -35.33 -14.54 -22.62
C ALA A 152 -35.75 -15.88 -23.27
N CYS A 153 -34.92 -16.93 -23.14
CA CYS A 153 -35.28 -18.27 -23.63
C CYS A 153 -36.51 -18.85 -22.93
N VAL A 154 -36.61 -18.67 -21.60
CA VAL A 154 -37.77 -19.13 -20.83
C VAL A 154 -39.04 -18.40 -21.28
N THR A 155 -39.00 -17.07 -21.41
CA THR A 155 -40.16 -16.30 -21.88
C THR A 155 -40.59 -16.71 -23.29
N ALA A 156 -39.65 -16.92 -24.22
CA ALA A 156 -39.97 -17.40 -25.56
C ALA A 156 -40.61 -18.81 -25.56
N LEU A 157 -40.18 -19.69 -24.64
CA LEU A 157 -40.79 -21.01 -24.45
C LEU A 157 -42.22 -20.92 -23.89
N GLU A 158 -42.45 -20.02 -22.93
CA GLU A 158 -43.78 -19.76 -22.37
C GLU A 158 -44.75 -19.24 -23.44
N GLU A 159 -44.30 -18.31 -24.30
CA GLU A 159 -45.08 -17.80 -25.42
C GLU A 159 -45.43 -18.90 -26.43
N MET A 160 -44.45 -19.72 -26.83
CA MET A 160 -44.69 -20.85 -27.74
C MET A 160 -45.67 -21.87 -27.15
N LEU A 161 -45.57 -22.17 -25.85
CA LEU A 161 -46.47 -23.09 -25.17
C LEU A 161 -47.90 -22.52 -25.12
N SER A 162 -48.04 -21.23 -24.82
CA SER A 162 -49.33 -20.54 -24.81
C SER A 162 -50.01 -20.57 -26.18
N ASP A 163 -49.27 -20.27 -27.26
CA ASP A 163 -49.79 -20.35 -28.63
C ASP A 163 -50.23 -21.78 -29.00
N ALA A 164 -49.42 -22.79 -28.63
CA ALA A 164 -49.76 -24.19 -28.86
C ALA A 164 -51.05 -24.60 -28.12
N LEU A 165 -51.19 -24.22 -26.85
CA LEU A 165 -52.40 -24.51 -26.06
C LEU A 165 -53.63 -23.79 -26.64
N MET A 166 -53.49 -22.53 -27.07
CA MET A 166 -54.57 -21.79 -27.74
C MET A 166 -55.01 -22.49 -29.03
N ARG A 167 -54.06 -22.98 -29.85
CA ARG A 167 -54.39 -23.75 -31.07
C ARG A 167 -55.11 -25.06 -30.73
N ILE A 168 -54.63 -25.81 -29.73
CA ILE A 168 -55.29 -27.06 -29.30
C ILE A 168 -56.73 -26.78 -28.87
N SER A 169 -56.95 -25.79 -28.01
CA SER A 169 -58.29 -25.39 -27.57
C SER A 169 -59.20 -24.97 -28.73
N TYR A 170 -58.66 -24.21 -29.70
CA TYR A 170 -59.40 -23.85 -30.90
C TYR A 170 -59.83 -25.08 -31.71
N TYR A 171 -58.92 -26.04 -31.94
CA TYR A 171 -59.26 -27.27 -32.65
C TYR A 171 -60.27 -28.13 -31.89
N GLU A 172 -60.18 -28.20 -30.55
CA GLU A 172 -61.16 -28.92 -29.73
C GLU A 172 -62.57 -28.31 -29.82
N THR A 173 -62.66 -26.98 -29.88
CA THR A 173 -63.95 -26.25 -29.93
C THR A 173 -64.55 -26.15 -31.32
N VAL A 174 -63.74 -25.99 -32.37
CA VAL A 174 -64.21 -25.80 -33.75
C VAL A 174 -64.34 -27.12 -34.51
N CYS A 175 -63.47 -28.09 -34.28
CA CYS A 175 -63.51 -29.36 -35.00
C CYS A 175 -64.30 -30.46 -34.27
N GLY A 176 -64.71 -30.24 -33.01
CA GLY A 176 -65.36 -31.24 -32.18
C GLY A 176 -64.41 -32.38 -31.80
N THR A 177 -64.58 -32.98 -30.62
CA THR A 177 -63.77 -34.12 -30.19
C THR A 177 -63.98 -35.29 -31.17
N PRO A 178 -62.94 -35.73 -31.92
CA PRO A 178 -63.07 -36.90 -32.76
C PRO A 178 -62.93 -38.12 -31.86
N THR A 179 -64.04 -38.70 -31.42
CA THR A 179 -64.01 -40.03 -30.79
C THR A 179 -63.63 -41.14 -31.78
N ASP A 180 -63.49 -40.86 -33.07
CA ASP A 180 -63.12 -41.85 -34.10
C ASP A 180 -62.17 -41.28 -35.15
N VAL A 181 -60.90 -40.99 -34.81
CA VAL A 181 -59.87 -40.77 -35.84
C VAL A 181 -58.55 -41.46 -35.44
N HIS A 182 -58.49 -42.77 -35.68
CA HIS A 182 -57.22 -43.44 -36.00
C HIS A 182 -56.83 -43.05 -37.44
N GLY A 183 -56.14 -41.92 -37.59
CA GLY A 183 -55.70 -41.37 -38.88
C GLY A 183 -54.52 -40.39 -38.77
N PRO A 184 -53.88 -40.02 -39.89
CA PRO A 184 -52.47 -39.62 -40.02
C PRO A 184 -51.98 -38.38 -39.23
N LEU A 185 -52.86 -37.67 -38.50
CA LEU A 185 -52.46 -36.58 -37.61
C LEU A 185 -51.56 -37.05 -36.45
N SER A 186 -51.69 -38.30 -36.00
CA SER A 186 -50.84 -38.85 -34.93
C SER A 186 -49.35 -38.91 -35.31
N SER A 187 -49.04 -39.15 -36.59
CA SER A 187 -47.65 -39.25 -37.08
C SER A 187 -46.99 -37.87 -37.12
N HIS A 188 -47.71 -36.86 -37.63
CA HIS A 188 -47.21 -35.50 -37.72
C HIS A 188 -46.99 -34.87 -36.33
N TYR A 189 -47.86 -35.17 -35.36
CA TYR A 189 -47.69 -34.74 -33.98
C TYR A 189 -46.46 -35.39 -33.33
N GLN A 190 -46.26 -36.70 -33.51
CA GLN A 190 -45.08 -37.40 -33.00
C GLN A 190 -43.78 -36.87 -33.61
N GLN A 191 -43.79 -36.56 -34.92
CA GLN A 191 -42.64 -35.96 -35.59
C GLN A 191 -42.31 -34.57 -35.03
N ALA A 192 -43.32 -33.68 -34.95
CA ALA A 192 -43.17 -32.34 -34.40
C ALA A 192 -42.70 -32.35 -32.93
N TRP A 193 -43.22 -33.29 -32.13
CA TRP A 193 -42.77 -33.51 -30.75
C TRP A 193 -41.30 -33.96 -30.69
N SER A 194 -40.89 -34.89 -31.55
CA SER A 194 -39.49 -35.36 -31.59
C SER A 194 -38.51 -34.25 -31.99
N GLU A 195 -38.89 -33.38 -32.93
CA GLU A 195 -38.10 -32.24 -33.38
C GLU A 195 -38.00 -31.17 -32.27
N ALA A 196 -39.09 -30.91 -31.56
CA ALA A 196 -39.09 -30.04 -30.40
C ALA A 196 -38.16 -30.59 -29.30
N GLN A 197 -38.24 -31.88 -29.00
CA GLN A 197 -37.38 -32.57 -28.03
C GLN A 197 -35.88 -32.47 -28.42
N GLN A 198 -35.56 -32.65 -29.70
CA GLN A 198 -34.20 -32.52 -30.21
C GLN A 198 -33.66 -31.09 -30.07
N LYS A 199 -34.46 -30.09 -30.43
CA LYS A 199 -34.08 -28.67 -30.29
C LYS A 199 -33.86 -28.30 -28.82
N LEU A 200 -34.71 -28.77 -27.91
CA LEU A 200 -34.58 -28.55 -26.47
C LEU A 200 -33.30 -29.19 -25.90
N ASN A 201 -32.97 -30.40 -26.37
CA ASN A 201 -31.73 -31.09 -26.00
C ASN A 201 -30.48 -30.41 -26.60
N ALA A 202 -30.55 -29.84 -27.79
CA ALA A 202 -29.47 -29.06 -28.39
C ALA A 202 -29.18 -27.79 -27.59
N ILE A 203 -30.24 -27.06 -27.18
CA ILE A 203 -30.12 -25.88 -26.30
C ILE A 203 -29.50 -26.30 -24.96
N ARG A 204 -29.96 -27.41 -24.34
CA ARG A 204 -29.34 -27.92 -23.10
C ARG A 204 -27.85 -28.23 -23.25
N LYS A 205 -27.42 -28.82 -24.38
CA LYS A 205 -26.00 -29.12 -24.64
C LYS A 205 -25.16 -27.85 -24.89
N GLN A 206 -25.73 -26.83 -25.52
CA GLN A 206 -25.05 -25.55 -25.74
C GLN A 206 -24.91 -24.71 -24.45
N HIS A 207 -25.89 -24.81 -23.55
CA HIS A 207 -25.89 -24.07 -22.28
C HIS A 207 -25.24 -24.85 -21.11
N ALA A 208 -25.02 -26.15 -21.26
CA ALA A 208 -24.11 -26.92 -20.41
C ALA A 208 -22.65 -26.54 -20.74
N GLY A 209 -22.26 -25.31 -20.43
CA GLY A 209 -20.86 -24.90 -20.45
C GLY A 209 -20.02 -25.75 -19.48
N PRO A 210 -18.69 -25.83 -19.68
CA PRO A 210 -17.81 -26.75 -18.96
C PRO A 210 -17.67 -26.34 -17.49
N HIS A 211 -18.63 -26.75 -16.67
CA HIS A 211 -18.45 -26.81 -15.23
C HIS A 211 -17.97 -28.21 -14.85
N ASN A 212 -16.73 -28.24 -14.36
CA ASN A 212 -16.29 -28.99 -13.18
C ASN A 212 -15.14 -30.00 -13.39
N HIS A 213 -13.93 -29.49 -13.65
CA HIS A 213 -12.67 -30.22 -13.39
C HIS A 213 -11.71 -29.48 -12.46
N LYS A 214 -12.16 -28.45 -11.72
CA LYS A 214 -11.34 -27.79 -10.70
C LYS A 214 -12.14 -27.52 -9.43
N ARG A 215 -12.46 -28.61 -8.72
CA ARG A 215 -12.82 -28.59 -7.30
C ARG A 215 -12.23 -29.83 -6.62
N ALA A 216 -10.91 -29.97 -6.76
CA ALA A 216 -10.11 -30.93 -6.02
C ALA A 216 -8.83 -30.22 -5.60
N LEU A 217 -8.93 -29.38 -4.56
CA LEU A 217 -7.86 -28.86 -3.71
C LEU A 217 -8.48 -27.71 -2.89
N ASP A 218 -9.16 -28.08 -1.82
CA ASP A 218 -9.25 -27.33 -0.56
C ASP A 218 -10.21 -28.08 0.35
N ARG A 219 -9.67 -29.11 1.01
CA ARG A 219 -10.27 -29.76 2.17
C ARG A 219 -9.45 -29.31 3.37
N PRO A 220 -9.98 -28.51 4.30
CA PRO A 220 -9.28 -28.22 5.54
C PRO A 220 -9.24 -29.50 6.38
N GLU A 221 -8.03 -29.94 6.71
CA GLU A 221 -7.78 -30.99 7.70
C GLU A 221 -8.46 -30.63 9.02
N GLN A 222 -9.43 -31.45 9.42
CA GLN A 222 -9.98 -31.38 10.75
C GLN A 222 -8.98 -31.98 11.74
N MET A 223 -8.68 -31.14 12.74
CA MET A 223 -7.98 -31.45 13.98
C MET A 223 -8.39 -32.80 14.57
N THR A 224 -7.43 -33.72 14.65
CA THR A 224 -7.43 -34.79 15.66
C THR A 224 -6.86 -34.21 16.95
N ARG A 225 -7.71 -33.95 17.94
CA ARG A 225 -7.29 -33.72 19.32
C ARG A 225 -7.16 -35.07 20.03
N PRO A 226 -6.07 -35.34 20.78
CA PRO A 226 -5.97 -36.53 21.59
C PRO A 226 -6.67 -36.35 22.94
N ASN A 227 -7.25 -37.47 23.40
CA ASN A 227 -7.73 -37.81 24.74
C ASN A 227 -7.22 -36.92 25.90
N GLN A 228 -8.17 -36.33 26.65
CA GLN A 228 -7.98 -35.98 28.05
C GLN A 228 -9.01 -36.71 28.92
N PRO A 229 -8.61 -37.29 30.06
CA PRO A 229 -9.50 -37.99 30.99
C PRO A 229 -10.27 -37.00 31.89
N PRO A 230 -11.37 -37.44 32.53
CA PRO A 230 -12.29 -36.55 33.24
C PRO A 230 -11.73 -36.07 34.59
N PRO A 231 -12.06 -34.85 35.04
CA PRO A 231 -11.71 -34.41 36.38
C PRO A 231 -12.70 -34.97 37.39
N ASN A 232 -12.11 -35.61 38.40
CA ASN A 232 -12.73 -36.12 39.61
C ASN A 232 -13.25 -34.96 40.48
N GLY A 233 -14.44 -35.12 41.05
CA GLY A 233 -14.98 -34.18 42.03
C GLY A 233 -14.35 -34.38 43.41
N ASN A 234 -14.15 -33.29 44.16
CA ASN A 234 -14.74 -33.05 45.48
C ASN A 234 -14.00 -31.93 46.25
N GLN A 235 -14.81 -31.13 46.97
CA GLN A 235 -14.51 -30.49 48.26
C GLN A 235 -13.48 -29.33 48.22
N ASP A 236 -13.55 -28.28 49.03
CA ASP A 236 -14.43 -27.91 50.13
C ASP A 236 -14.33 -26.39 50.36
N VAL A 237 -15.38 -25.87 50.99
CA VAL A 237 -15.50 -24.75 51.95
C VAL A 237 -14.28 -23.85 52.25
N GLY A 238 -14.51 -22.53 52.26
CA GLY A 238 -13.60 -21.59 52.94
C GLY A 238 -14.01 -20.11 52.89
N GLN A 239 -14.75 -19.65 53.89
CA GLN A 239 -15.19 -18.28 54.16
C GLN A 239 -14.06 -17.24 54.36
N ARG A 240 -14.36 -15.95 54.07
CA ARG A 240 -14.17 -14.71 54.91
C ARG A 240 -14.14 -13.49 53.97
N VAL A 241 -15.17 -12.63 53.91
CA VAL A 241 -15.56 -11.57 54.86
C VAL A 241 -14.38 -10.86 55.50
N GLY A 242 -14.17 -9.59 55.12
CA GLY A 242 -13.19 -8.71 55.75
C GLY A 242 -13.07 -7.35 55.07
N GLN A 243 -13.98 -6.44 55.45
CA GLN A 243 -13.93 -5.00 55.17
C GLN A 243 -12.57 -4.38 55.56
N LYS A 244 -12.21 -3.25 54.93
CA LYS A 244 -12.10 -1.94 55.60
C LYS A 244 -11.68 -0.81 54.64
N ASN A 245 -12.50 0.24 54.65
CA ASN A 245 -12.19 1.62 54.29
C ASN A 245 -10.96 2.14 55.05
N THR A 246 -10.34 3.23 54.56
CA THR A 246 -10.10 4.57 55.20
C THR A 246 -9.14 5.34 54.27
N ILE A 247 -9.55 6.37 53.50
CA ILE A 247 -9.59 7.82 53.81
C ILE A 247 -8.33 8.41 54.48
N LYS A 248 -7.42 9.02 53.71
CA LYS A 248 -7.07 10.45 53.70
C LYS A 248 -5.95 10.70 52.70
#